data_AF-A0A1E7HH24-F1
#
_entry.id   AF-A0A1E7HH24-F1
#
_cell.length_a   1.000
_cell.length_b   1.000
_cell.length_c   1.000
_cell.angle_alpha   90.00
_cell.angle_beta   90.00
_cell.angle_gamma   90.00
#
_symmetry.space_group_name_H-M   'P 1'
#
loop_
_entity.id
_entity.type
_entity.pdbx_description
1 polymer ?
#
loop_
_entity_poly.entity_id
_entity_poly.type
_entity_poly.pdbx_seq_one_letter_code
_entity_poly.pdbx_strand_id
1 'polypeptide(L)'
;MVCGVRGQDLLKQKKIDVFLNISAPTSLDGTKRAMRDLSDTLYLHFNEGRFGSLILFYNVYASAGRFTPTVVPILPLDATRFAGKKSLRTSPHLYLTPEELLPLLIEEYLFIELYRAFVESIASENGSRLRSMDNAGKNIDKKIDELMQLYRISRQEEITSEMLEIISGAEAIEIAR
;
A
#
# COMPACT_ATOMS: atom_id res chain seq x y z
N MET A 1 6.42 14.78 6.90
CA MET A 1 6.93 13.49 7.43
C MET A 1 6.55 12.39 6.46
N VAL A 2 7.28 11.27 6.45
CA VAL A 2 6.94 10.12 5.61
C VAL A 2 7.01 8.85 6.43
N CYS A 3 6.06 7.96 6.19
CA CYS A 3 6.14 6.59 6.64
C CYS A 3 6.41 5.67 5.44
N GLY A 4 7.47 4.85 5.54
CA GLY A 4 7.87 3.89 4.53
C GLY A 4 8.88 4.39 3.49
N VAL A 5 9.57 3.43 2.87
CA VAL A 5 10.75 3.68 2.01
C VAL A 5 10.36 4.29 0.66
N ARG A 6 9.29 3.80 0.02
CA ARG A 6 8.87 4.28 -1.32
C ARG A 6 8.49 5.77 -1.33
N GLY A 7 7.80 6.23 -0.29
CA GLY A 7 7.46 7.64 -0.16
C GLY A 7 8.71 8.49 0.05
N GLN A 8 9.67 7.98 0.81
CA GLN A 8 10.93 8.68 1.09
C GLN A 8 11.74 8.87 -0.18
N ASP A 9 11.89 7.83 -0.99
CA ASP A 9 12.62 7.88 -2.25
C ASP A 9 11.97 8.87 -3.22
N LEU A 10 10.64 8.87 -3.30
CA LEU A 10 9.90 9.81 -4.15
C LEU A 10 10.10 11.27 -3.71
N LEU A 11 10.06 11.55 -2.40
CA LEU A 11 10.28 12.91 -1.90
C LEU A 11 11.73 13.36 -2.07
N LYS A 12 12.70 12.47 -1.89
CA LYS A 12 14.12 12.73 -2.19
C LYS A 12 14.32 13.09 -3.66
N GLN A 13 13.71 12.34 -4.58
CA GLN A 13 13.75 12.66 -6.02
C GLN A 13 13.15 14.03 -6.32
N LYS A 14 12.06 14.39 -5.63
CA LYS A 14 11.40 15.69 -5.78
C LYS A 14 12.06 16.84 -5.00
N LYS A 15 13.17 16.59 -4.30
CA LYS A 15 13.88 17.57 -3.45
C LYS A 15 12.98 18.24 -2.40
N ILE A 16 12.06 17.46 -1.84
CA ILE A 16 11.20 17.91 -0.73
C ILE A 16 11.83 17.47 0.58
N ASP A 17 12.04 18.41 1.50
CA ASP A 17 12.64 18.13 2.80
C ASP A 17 11.74 17.23 3.66
N VAL A 18 12.33 16.16 4.19
CA VAL A 18 11.64 15.21 5.05
C VAL A 18 12.10 15.42 6.48
N PHE A 19 11.25 16.07 7.27
CA PHE A 19 11.53 16.36 8.69
C PHE A 19 11.68 15.10 9.56
N LEU A 20 10.82 14.10 9.34
CA LEU A 20 10.83 12.84 10.08
C LEU A 20 10.50 11.70 9.13
N ASN A 21 11.29 10.63 9.23
CA ASN A 21 11.12 9.39 8.49
C ASN A 21 10.88 8.24 9.45
N ILE A 22 9.80 7.49 9.22
CA ILE A 22 9.39 6.37 10.06
C ILE A 22 9.37 5.13 9.21
N SER A 23 10.11 4.11 9.62
CA SER A 23 10.01 2.79 9.02
C SER A 23 8.62 2.22 9.31
N ALA A 24 7.91 1.78 8.26
CA ALA A 24 6.59 1.19 8.42
C ALA A 24 6.67 -0.05 9.32
N PRO A 25 6.00 -0.07 10.48
CA PRO A 25 6.03 -1.22 11.37
C PRO A 25 5.42 -2.46 10.70
N THR A 26 6.07 -3.61 10.88
CA THR A 26 5.65 -4.90 10.29
C THR A 26 4.69 -5.70 11.18
N SER A 27 4.53 -5.32 12.44
CA SER A 27 3.63 -6.00 13.39
C SER A 27 2.53 -5.05 13.88
N LEU A 28 1.37 -5.61 14.27
CA LEU A 28 0.24 -4.82 14.77
C LEU A 28 0.57 -4.09 16.08
N ASP A 29 1.27 -4.75 16.99
CA ASP A 29 1.67 -4.14 18.27
C ASP A 29 2.79 -3.11 18.09
N GLY A 30 3.72 -3.36 17.17
CA GLY A 30 4.73 -2.38 16.78
C GLY A 30 4.11 -1.15 16.12
N THR A 31 3.03 -1.36 15.34
CA THR A 31 2.25 -0.29 14.72
C THR A 31 1.63 0.62 15.77
N LYS A 32 0.92 0.06 16.74
CA LYS A 32 0.28 0.85 17.81
C LYS A 32 1.30 1.69 18.57
N ARG A 33 2.43 1.10 18.96
CA ARG A 33 3.49 1.80 19.69
C ARG A 33 4.09 2.93 18.87
N ALA A 34 4.51 2.64 17.63
CA ALA A 34 5.11 3.65 16.76
C ALA A 34 4.16 4.81 16.43
N MET A 35 2.86 4.53 16.26
CA MET A 35 1.86 5.58 16.02
C MET A 35 1.60 6.42 17.27
N ARG A 36 1.72 5.85 18.47
CA ARG A 36 1.64 6.60 19.74
C ARG A 36 2.86 7.49 19.91
N ASP A 37 4.07 6.96 19.76
CA ASP A 37 5.30 7.76 19.84
C ASP A 37 5.27 8.92 18.80
N LEU A 38 4.70 8.67 17.62
CA LEU A 38 4.50 9.68 16.59
C LEU A 38 3.44 10.72 16.97
N SER A 39 2.29 10.31 17.50
CA SER A 39 1.25 11.26 17.93
C SER A 39 1.77 12.20 19.01
N ASP A 40 2.51 11.67 19.97
CA ASP A 40 3.02 12.43 21.11
C ASP A 40 4.07 13.45 20.64
N THR A 41 4.96 13.03 19.73
CA THR A 41 5.96 13.92 19.10
C THR A 41 5.30 15.01 18.26
N LEU A 42 4.27 14.66 17.48
CA LEU A 42 3.52 15.61 16.66
C LEU A 42 2.78 16.64 17.52
N TYR A 43 2.15 16.18 18.61
CA TYR A 43 1.43 17.03 19.54
C TYR A 43 2.37 18.01 20.24
N LEU A 44 3.53 17.54 20.70
CA LEU A 44 4.56 18.41 21.29
C LEU A 44 5.02 19.50 20.32
N HIS A 45 5.35 19.14 19.07
CA HIS A 45 5.78 20.11 18.07
C HIS A 45 4.69 21.09 17.65
N PHE A 46 3.43 20.67 17.67
CA PHE A 46 2.29 21.56 17.45
C PHE A 46 2.18 22.58 18.59
N ASN A 47 2.29 22.13 19.84
CA ASN A 47 2.23 23.01 21.02
C ASN A 47 3.41 23.99 21.09
N GLU A 48 4.59 23.58 20.60
CA GLU A 48 5.75 24.45 20.42
C GLU A 48 5.63 25.42 19.23
N GLY A 49 4.55 25.34 18.43
CA GLY A 49 4.32 26.21 17.28
C GLY A 49 5.22 25.93 16.07
N ARG A 50 5.84 24.74 15.99
CA ARG A 50 6.75 24.39 14.87
C ARG A 50 6.01 24.21 13.54
N PHE A 51 4.72 23.89 13.59
CA PHE A 51 3.84 23.83 12.42
C PHE A 51 2.42 24.27 12.77
N GLY A 52 1.71 24.88 11.82
CA GLY A 52 0.34 25.37 12.00
C GLY A 52 -0.75 24.46 11.43
N SER A 53 -0.40 23.51 10.56
CA SER A 53 -1.36 22.59 9.94
C SER A 53 -0.77 21.20 9.75
N LEU A 54 -1.60 20.18 9.91
CA LEU A 54 -1.26 18.78 9.70
C LEU A 54 -2.25 18.16 8.72
N ILE A 55 -1.75 17.73 7.58
CA ILE A 55 -2.52 17.06 6.53
C ILE A 55 -1.97 15.66 6.35
N LEU A 56 -2.87 14.69 6.37
CA LEU A 56 -2.53 13.29 6.18
C LEU A 56 -2.89 12.82 4.78
N PHE A 57 -1.93 12.14 4.15
CA PHE A 57 -2.08 11.50 2.85
C PHE A 57 -1.98 9.99 3.05
N TYR A 58 -3.05 9.27 2.74
CA TYR A 58 -3.08 7.82 2.87
C TYR A 58 -4.06 7.20 1.88
N ASN A 59 -3.97 5.88 1.72
CA ASN A 59 -4.90 5.14 0.88
C ASN A 59 -5.96 4.49 1.76
N VAL A 60 -7.23 4.73 1.43
CA VAL A 60 -8.36 4.02 2.05
C VAL A 60 -8.61 2.74 1.26
N TYR A 61 -8.69 1.62 1.97
CA TYR A 61 -8.98 0.34 1.37
C TYR A 61 -10.45 0.29 0.96
N ALA A 62 -10.70 0.08 -0.32
CA ALA A 62 -12.02 -0.19 -0.85
C ALA A 62 -12.16 -1.70 -1.15
N SER A 63 -13.27 -2.09 -1.76
CA SER A 63 -13.53 -3.50 -2.07
C SER A 63 -12.59 -4.05 -3.15
N ALA A 64 -12.27 -5.35 -2.99
CA ALA A 64 -11.53 -6.16 -3.97
C ALA A 64 -10.18 -5.53 -4.36
N GLY A 65 -9.39 -5.07 -3.39
CA GLY A 65 -8.04 -4.52 -3.58
C GLY A 65 -8.00 -3.11 -4.18
N ARG A 66 -9.15 -2.49 -4.51
CA ARG A 66 -9.17 -1.09 -4.96
C ARG A 66 -8.83 -0.22 -3.76
N PHE A 67 -8.16 0.89 -4.02
CA PHE A 67 -7.85 1.87 -2.99
C PHE A 67 -8.13 3.26 -3.52
N THR A 68 -8.50 4.17 -2.62
CA THR A 68 -8.77 5.57 -2.95
C THR A 68 -7.76 6.44 -2.22
N PRO A 69 -6.87 7.16 -2.94
CA PRO A 69 -6.00 8.15 -2.33
C PRO A 69 -6.84 9.22 -1.66
N THR A 70 -6.64 9.40 -0.36
CA THR A 70 -7.45 10.30 0.46
C THR A 70 -6.53 11.29 1.17
N VAL A 71 -6.95 12.56 1.16
CA VAL A 71 -6.25 13.65 1.83
C VAL A 71 -7.15 14.16 2.94
N VAL A 72 -6.68 14.11 4.18
CA VAL A 72 -7.47 14.49 5.35
C VAL A 72 -6.70 15.53 6.16
N PRO A 73 -7.22 16.76 6.33
CA PRO A 73 -6.68 17.68 7.32
C PRO A 73 -7.04 17.15 8.72
N ILE A 74 -6.03 17.02 9.58
CA ILE A 74 -6.20 16.61 10.99
C ILE A 74 -6.15 17.84 11.89
N LEU A 75 -5.17 18.72 11.66
CA LEU A 75 -5.02 19.98 12.39
C LEU A 75 -4.97 21.16 11.41
N PRO A 76 -5.60 22.30 11.74
CA PRO A 76 -6.43 22.54 12.93
C PRO A 76 -7.72 21.71 12.92
N LEU A 77 -8.20 21.35 14.12
CA LEU A 77 -9.42 20.56 14.30
C LEU A 77 -10.64 21.36 13.82
N ASP A 78 -11.34 20.83 12.84
CA ASP A 78 -12.60 21.40 12.37
C ASP A 78 -13.74 20.99 13.30
N ALA A 79 -14.29 21.95 14.07
CA ALA A 79 -15.40 21.72 14.97
C ALA A 79 -16.68 21.23 14.26
N THR A 80 -16.86 21.57 12.98
CA THR A 80 -18.02 21.11 12.19
C THR A 80 -18.02 19.60 11.99
N ARG A 81 -16.85 18.95 12.09
CA ARG A 81 -16.71 17.49 12.02
C ARG A 81 -17.41 16.75 13.15
N PHE A 82 -17.71 17.45 14.25
CA PHE A 82 -18.47 16.93 15.39
C PHE A 82 -19.92 17.45 15.44
N ALA A 83 -20.27 18.42 14.59
CA ALA A 83 -21.61 18.97 14.53
C ALA A 83 -22.60 17.93 13.99
N GLY A 84 -23.79 17.83 14.60
CA GLY A 84 -24.85 16.92 14.16
C GLY A 84 -24.89 15.56 14.85
N LYS A 85 -23.94 15.23 15.76
CA LYS A 85 -24.15 14.13 16.69
C LYS A 85 -25.26 14.50 17.68
N LYS A 86 -26.26 13.63 17.85
CA LYS A 86 -27.34 13.85 18.85
C LYS A 86 -26.69 14.23 20.17
N SER A 87 -27.08 15.38 20.74
CA SER A 87 -26.73 15.71 22.11
C SER A 87 -27.10 14.53 22.99
N LEU A 88 -26.14 14.08 23.79
CA LEU A 88 -26.43 13.09 24.82
C LEU A 88 -27.58 13.64 25.68
N ARG A 89 -28.55 12.79 26.02
CA ARG A 89 -29.69 13.19 26.87
C ARG A 89 -29.24 13.60 28.27
N THR A 90 -28.06 13.13 28.68
CA THR A 90 -27.42 13.43 29.95
C THR A 90 -25.97 13.82 29.69
N SER A 91 -25.52 14.94 30.25
CA SER A 91 -24.11 15.32 30.22
C SER A 91 -23.30 14.32 31.04
N PRO A 92 -22.21 13.75 30.50
CA PRO A 92 -21.37 12.85 31.28
C PRO A 92 -20.82 13.57 32.51
N HIS A 93 -20.74 12.86 33.64
CA HIS A 93 -20.00 13.36 34.79
C HIS A 93 -18.51 13.42 34.43
N LEU A 94 -17.93 14.62 34.49
CA LEU A 94 -16.52 14.85 34.24
C LEU A 94 -15.78 14.84 35.57
N TYR A 95 -14.73 14.02 35.65
CA TYR A 95 -13.81 14.00 36.79
C TYR A 95 -12.72 15.08 36.70
N LEU A 96 -12.54 15.68 35.52
CA LEU A 96 -11.54 16.70 35.20
C LEU A 96 -12.22 17.96 34.68
N THR A 97 -11.54 19.10 34.77
CA THR A 97 -12.03 20.34 34.15
C THR A 97 -11.98 20.25 32.62
N PRO A 98 -12.82 20.99 31.88
CA PRO A 98 -12.77 21.00 30.42
C PRO A 98 -11.41 21.41 29.85
N GLU A 99 -10.68 22.29 30.55
CA GLU A 99 -9.36 22.78 30.17
C GLU A 99 -8.28 21.69 30.27
N GLU A 100 -8.40 20.79 31.25
CA GLU A 100 -7.49 19.64 31.41
C GLU A 100 -7.88 18.47 30.50
N LEU A 101 -9.18 18.28 30.25
CA LEU A 101 -9.69 17.16 29.47
C LEU A 101 -9.47 17.33 27.96
N LEU A 102 -9.61 18.56 27.45
CA LEU A 102 -9.54 18.81 26.01
C LEU A 102 -8.17 18.44 25.39
N PRO A 103 -7.01 18.80 25.99
CA PRO A 103 -5.69 18.36 25.53
C PRO A 103 -5.57 16.84 25.38
N LEU A 104 -6.00 16.10 26.40
CA LEU A 104 -5.97 14.62 26.42
C LEU A 104 -6.83 14.03 25.30
N LEU A 105 -8.00 14.61 25.04
CA LEU A 105 -8.87 14.16 23.96
C LEU A 105 -8.27 14.46 22.58
N ILE A 106 -7.58 15.58 22.41
CA ILE A 106 -6.91 15.94 21.15
C ILE A 106 -5.74 15.00 20.86
N GLU A 107 -4.95 14.68 21.88
CA GLU A 107 -3.84 13.73 21.78
C GLU A 107 -4.34 12.34 21.36
N GLU A 108 -5.36 11.82 22.04
CA GLU A 108 -5.92 10.51 21.71
C GLU A 108 -6.64 10.52 20.35
N TYR A 109 -7.28 11.64 19.97
CA TYR A 109 -7.85 11.81 18.64
C TYR A 109 -6.78 11.74 17.54
N LEU A 110 -5.64 12.42 17.73
CA LEU A 110 -4.52 12.39 16.80
C LEU A 110 -3.97 10.97 16.66
N PHE A 111 -3.78 10.27 17.77
CA PHE A 111 -3.37 8.86 17.77
C PHE A 111 -4.33 7.99 16.95
N ILE A 112 -5.65 8.11 17.17
CA ILE A 112 -6.67 7.31 16.48
C ILE A 112 -6.68 7.60 14.97
N GLU A 113 -6.61 8.86 14.54
CA GLU A 113 -6.61 9.20 13.12
C GLU A 113 -5.34 8.70 12.41
N LEU A 114 -4.17 8.86 13.04
CA LEU A 114 -2.90 8.35 12.50
C LEU A 114 -2.90 6.82 12.42
N TYR A 115 -3.33 6.15 13.49
CA TYR A 115 -3.41 4.70 13.54
C TYR A 115 -4.39 4.15 12.50
N ARG A 116 -5.59 4.74 12.38
CA ARG A 116 -6.59 4.34 11.38
C ARG A 116 -6.03 4.46 9.97
N ALA A 117 -5.46 5.61 9.64
CA ALA A 117 -4.92 5.86 8.31
C ALA A 117 -3.75 4.94 7.96
N PHE A 118 -2.89 4.63 8.94
CA PHE A 118 -1.79 3.71 8.76
C PHE A 118 -2.29 2.28 8.48
N VAL A 119 -3.26 1.79 9.26
CA VAL A 119 -3.86 0.45 9.04
C VAL A 119 -4.58 0.37 7.70
N GLU A 120 -5.35 1.40 7.31
CA GLU A 120 -6.00 1.52 6.01
C GLU A 120 -4.97 1.47 4.86
N SER A 121 -3.84 2.14 5.02
CA SER A 121 -2.76 2.16 4.03
C SER A 121 -2.09 0.79 3.90
N ILE A 122 -1.86 0.07 5.00
CA ILE A 122 -1.33 -1.31 4.97
C ILE A 122 -2.32 -2.24 4.28
N ALA A 123 -3.61 -2.14 4.60
CA ALA A 123 -4.65 -2.96 3.97
C ALA A 123 -4.70 -2.71 2.46
N SER A 124 -4.64 -1.44 2.05
CA SER A 124 -4.54 -1.00 0.65
C SER A 124 -3.31 -1.56 -0.05
N GLU A 125 -2.14 -1.48 0.60
CA GLU A 125 -0.89 -2.02 0.06
C GLU A 125 -0.98 -3.54 -0.15
N ASN A 126 -1.44 -4.27 0.86
CA ASN A 126 -1.56 -5.73 0.79
C ASN A 126 -2.58 -6.15 -0.29
N GLY A 127 -3.73 -5.47 -0.36
CA GLY A 127 -4.73 -5.73 -1.40
C GLY A 127 -4.21 -5.44 -2.81
N SER A 128 -3.49 -4.33 -3.00
CA SER A 128 -2.85 -4.00 -4.28
C SER A 128 -1.77 -5.02 -4.65
N ARG A 129 -0.96 -5.46 -3.68
CA ARG A 129 0.09 -6.47 -3.87
C ARG A 129 -0.50 -7.81 -4.29
N LEU A 130 -1.51 -8.32 -3.59
CA LEU A 130 -2.16 -9.58 -3.90
C LEU A 130 -2.74 -9.60 -5.32
N ARG A 131 -3.41 -8.53 -5.75
CA ARG A 131 -3.93 -8.43 -7.12
C ARG A 131 -2.84 -8.35 -8.19
N SER A 132 -1.76 -7.62 -7.90
CA SER A 132 -0.63 -7.54 -8.82
C SER A 132 0.02 -8.91 -9.01
N MET A 133 0.12 -9.69 -7.94
CA MET A 133 0.65 -11.06 -7.98
C MET A 133 -0.32 -12.03 -8.68
N ASP A 134 -1.63 -11.94 -8.45
CA ASP A 134 -2.64 -12.74 -9.16
C ASP A 134 -2.61 -12.48 -10.67
N ASN A 135 -2.52 -11.21 -11.08
CA ASN A 135 -2.36 -10.85 -12.49
C ASN A 135 -1.04 -11.36 -13.07
N ALA A 136 0.06 -11.29 -12.29
CA ALA A 136 1.34 -11.84 -12.72
C ALA A 136 1.27 -13.37 -12.91
N GLY A 137 0.61 -14.09 -12.00
CA GLY A 137 0.36 -15.53 -12.12
C GLY A 137 -0.38 -15.89 -13.40
N LYS A 138 -1.51 -15.22 -13.67
CA LYS A 138 -2.27 -15.39 -14.92
C LYS A 138 -1.45 -15.12 -16.19
N ASN A 139 -0.59 -14.10 -16.14
CA ASN A 139 0.30 -13.78 -17.27
C ASN A 139 1.39 -14.86 -17.46
N ILE A 140 1.90 -15.43 -16.36
CA ILE A 140 2.85 -16.54 -16.41
C ILE A 140 2.19 -17.78 -17.00
N ASP A 141 0.98 -18.14 -16.55
CA ASP A 141 0.24 -19.29 -17.08
C ASP A 141 0.00 -19.15 -18.58
N LYS A 142 -0.47 -17.98 -19.02
CA LYS A 142 -0.61 -17.68 -20.45
C LYS A 142 0.71 -17.84 -21.19
N LYS A 143 1.83 -17.40 -20.59
CA LYS A 143 3.14 -17.50 -21.23
C LYS A 143 3.64 -18.93 -21.33
N ILE A 144 3.34 -19.76 -20.32
CA ILE A 144 3.63 -21.19 -20.34
C ILE A 144 2.86 -21.84 -21.48
N ASP A 145 1.58 -21.54 -21.64
CA ASP A 145 0.76 -22.10 -22.73
C ASP A 145 1.33 -21.73 -24.11
N GLU A 146 1.71 -20.46 -24.31
CA GLU A 146 2.36 -20.00 -25.54
C GLU A 146 3.67 -20.75 -25.82
N LEU A 147 4.52 -20.92 -24.82
CA LEU A 147 5.80 -21.63 -24.96
C LEU A 147 5.61 -23.12 -25.21
N MET A 148 4.61 -23.74 -24.58
CA MET A 148 4.26 -25.14 -24.80
C MET A 148 3.74 -25.38 -26.21
N GLN A 149 2.97 -24.44 -26.77
CA GLN A 149 2.55 -24.50 -28.16
C GLN A 149 3.76 -24.39 -29.11
N LEU A 150 4.66 -23.45 -28.86
CA LEU A 150 5.87 -23.27 -29.66
C LEU A 150 6.77 -24.51 -29.62
N TYR A 151 6.95 -25.10 -28.43
CA TYR A 151 7.72 -26.33 -28.25
C TYR A 151 7.16 -27.48 -29.09
N ARG A 152 5.83 -27.66 -29.10
CA ARG A 152 5.18 -28.73 -29.90
C ARG A 152 5.39 -28.53 -31.39
N ILE A 153 5.30 -27.29 -31.87
CA ILE A 153 5.52 -26.96 -33.29
C ILE A 153 6.98 -27.24 -33.66
N SER A 154 7.94 -26.69 -32.90
CA SER A 154 9.37 -26.89 -33.15
C SER A 154 9.76 -28.37 -33.13
N ARG A 155 9.22 -29.15 -32.18
CA ARG A 155 9.45 -30.60 -32.13
C ARG A 155 8.90 -31.32 -33.36
N GLN A 156 7.76 -30.90 -33.88
CA GLN A 156 7.17 -31.51 -35.06
C GLN A 156 7.96 -31.17 -36.32
N GLU A 157 8.43 -29.93 -36.44
CA GLU A 157 9.32 -29.48 -37.52
C GLU A 157 10.61 -30.30 -37.54
N GLU A 158 11.24 -30.53 -36.38
CA GLU A 158 12.43 -31.36 -36.23
C GLU A 158 12.19 -32.80 -36.70
N ILE A 159 11.12 -33.46 -36.22
CA ILE A 159 10.74 -34.82 -36.66
C ILE A 159 10.53 -34.86 -38.17
N THR A 160 9.84 -33.86 -38.75
CA THR A 160 9.61 -33.83 -40.20
C THR A 160 10.90 -33.63 -40.99
N SER A 161 11.83 -32.81 -40.48
CA SER A 161 13.15 -32.62 -41.09
C SER A 161 13.95 -33.91 -41.09
N GLU A 162 14.03 -34.60 -39.95
CA GLU A 162 14.70 -35.89 -39.84
C GLU A 162 14.10 -36.94 -40.80
N MET A 163 12.76 -37.00 -40.91
CA MET A 163 12.10 -37.91 -41.85
C MET A 163 12.43 -37.57 -43.32
N LEU A 164 12.45 -36.29 -43.70
CA LEU A 164 12.80 -35.86 -45.06
C LEU A 164 14.27 -36.18 -45.39
N GLU A 165 15.18 -36.03 -44.42
CA GLU A 165 16.58 -36.42 -44.56
C GLU A 165 16.73 -37.93 -44.78
N ILE A 166 15.99 -38.77 -44.05
CA ILE A 166 16.01 -40.23 -44.22
C ILE A 166 15.50 -40.63 -45.61
N ILE A 167 14.37 -40.05 -46.05
CA ILE A 167 13.76 -40.37 -47.35
C ILE A 167 14.69 -39.94 -48.49
N SER A 168 15.18 -38.70 -48.45
CA SER A 168 16.10 -38.19 -49.48
C SER A 168 17.42 -38.97 -49.54
N GLY A 169 17.96 -39.37 -48.39
CA GLY A 169 19.15 -40.24 -48.32
C GLY A 169 18.90 -41.64 -48.91
N ALA A 170 17.74 -42.23 -48.65
CA ALA A 170 17.36 -43.53 -49.23
C ALA A 170 17.20 -43.46 -50.76
N GLU A 171 16.50 -42.44 -51.28
CA GLU A 171 16.35 -42.23 -52.72
C GLU A 171 17.70 -42.00 -53.42
N ALA A 172 18.61 -41.24 -52.79
CA ALA A 172 19.93 -41.00 -53.34
C ALA A 172 20.75 -42.31 -53.52
N ILE A 173 20.60 -43.27 -52.61
CA ILE A 173 21.24 -44.60 -52.71
C ILE A 173 20.62 -45.43 -53.83
N GLU A 174 19.29 -45.38 -54.00
CA GLU A 174 18.60 -46.12 -55.05
C GLU A 174 18.97 -45.61 -56.45
N ILE A 175 19.08 -44.28 -56.63
CA ILE A 175 19.51 -43.66 -57.90
C ILE A 175 20.99 -43.94 -58.21
N ALA A 176 21.83 -44.14 -57.19
CA ALA A 176 23.25 -44.43 -57.36
C ALA A 176 23.55 -45.91 -57.70
N ARG A 177 22.53 -46.77 -57.75
CA ARG A 177 22.64 -48.21 -58.03
C ARG A 177 22.31 -48.53 -59.49
#